data_AF-A0A2A9CZS5-F1
#
_entry.id   AF-A0A2A9CZS5-F1
#
_cell.length_a   1.000
_cell.length_b   1.000
_cell.length_c   1.000
_cell.angle_alpha   90.00
_cell.angle_beta   90.00
_cell.angle_gamma   90.00
#
_symmetry.space_group_name_H-M   'P 1'
#
loop_
_entity.id
_entity.type
_entity.pdbx_description
1 polymer ?
#
loop_
_entity_poly.entity_id
_entity_poly.type
_entity_poly.pdbx_seq_one_letter_code
_entity_poly.pdbx_strand_id
1 'polypeptide(L)'
;MTILAHNHPIAIGVDTHARNHALSILGTPHGEVVDAEFPATSSGMARALDWVGRCTGSDLEALWVIECSASYGSNWPARSRRRATGSSRPRG
;
A
#
# COMPACT_ATOMS: atom_id res chain seq x y z
N MET A 1 -11.51 13.71 -9.23
CA MET A 1 -11.91 12.62 -8.32
C MET A 1 -12.33 13.23 -6.99
N THR A 2 -13.63 13.39 -6.73
CA THR A 2 -14.11 14.08 -5.51
C THR A 2 -14.45 13.08 -4.40
N ILE A 3 -15.27 12.06 -4.63
CA ILE A 3 -15.80 11.21 -3.53
C ILE A 3 -14.74 10.38 -2.79
N LEU A 4 -13.72 9.87 -3.49
CA LEU A 4 -12.61 9.14 -2.85
C LEU A 4 -11.69 10.08 -2.08
N ALA A 5 -11.37 11.25 -2.64
CA ALA A 5 -10.49 12.23 -2.02
C ALA A 5 -11.07 12.81 -0.72
N HIS A 6 -12.40 12.85 -0.58
CA HIS A 6 -13.05 13.33 0.64
C HIS A 6 -12.87 12.37 1.84
N ASN A 7 -12.70 11.06 1.58
CA ASN A 7 -12.68 10.04 2.64
C ASN A 7 -11.32 9.34 2.76
N HIS A 8 -10.54 9.31 1.68
CA HIS A 8 -9.26 8.62 1.57
C HIS A 8 -8.28 9.54 0.86
N PRO A 9 -7.43 10.28 1.59
CA PRO A 9 -6.49 11.22 0.99
C PRO A 9 -5.46 10.51 0.10
N ILE A 10 -5.26 9.20 0.31
CA ILE A 10 -4.29 8.36 -0.40
C ILE A 10 -4.98 7.07 -0.86
N ALA A 11 -4.78 6.68 -2.12
CA ALA A 11 -5.17 5.38 -2.64
C ALA A 11 -3.93 4.58 -3.07
N ILE A 12 -3.88 3.29 -2.73
CA ILE A 12 -2.77 2.38 -3.01
C ILE A 12 -3.31 1.21 -3.83
N GLY A 13 -2.88 1.09 -5.09
CA GLY A 13 -3.16 -0.06 -5.94
C GLY A 13 -2.09 -1.12 -5.80
N VAL A 14 -2.49 -2.40 -5.74
CA VAL A 14 -1.60 -3.56 -5.76
C VAL A 14 -2.09 -4.53 -6.83
N ASP A 15 -1.30 -4.69 -7.89
CA ASP A 15 -1.46 -5.73 -8.91
C ASP A 15 -0.51 -6.89 -8.58
N THR A 16 -1.05 -8.11 -8.52
CA THR A 16 -0.32 -9.24 -7.94
C THR A 16 -0.13 -10.37 -8.93
N HIS A 17 1.13 -10.75 -9.15
CA HIS A 17 1.49 -11.88 -9.99
C HIS A 17 2.43 -12.84 -9.26
N ALA A 18 2.64 -14.02 -9.83
CA ALA A 18 3.51 -15.07 -9.27
C ALA A 18 4.99 -14.64 -9.11
N ARG A 19 5.44 -13.65 -9.88
CA ARG A 19 6.84 -13.20 -9.90
C ARG A 19 7.06 -11.87 -9.22
N ASN A 20 6.19 -10.90 -9.50
CA ASN A 20 6.29 -9.53 -9.02
C ASN A 20 4.92 -9.05 -8.50
N HIS A 21 4.97 -8.07 -7.61
CA HIS A 21 3.84 -7.22 -7.24
C HIS A 21 4.13 -5.80 -7.75
N ALA A 22 3.22 -5.24 -8.52
CA ALA A 22 3.29 -3.85 -8.96
C ALA A 22 2.40 -3.00 -8.06
N LEU A 23 2.95 -1.89 -7.55
CA LEU A 23 2.23 -0.99 -6.67
C LEU A 23 2.20 0.42 -7.27
N SER A 24 1.07 1.09 -7.09
CA SER A 24 0.90 2.51 -7.39
C SER A 24 0.27 3.22 -6.20
N ILE A 25 0.71 4.45 -5.95
CA ILE A 25 0.19 5.31 -4.88
C ILE A 25 -0.28 6.59 -5.53
N LEU A 26 -1.54 6.93 -5.31
CA LEU A 26 -2.18 8.15 -5.78
C LEU A 26 -2.46 9.06 -4.59
N GLY A 27 -1.78 10.21 -4.54
CA GLY A 27 -2.10 11.30 -3.61
C GLY A 27 -3.26 12.13 -4.14
N THR A 28 -4.28 12.35 -3.31
CA THR A 28 -5.45 13.19 -3.66
C THR A 28 -5.37 14.56 -2.98
N PRO A 29 -6.02 15.62 -3.52
CA PRO A 29 -6.79 15.65 -4.77
C PRO A 29 -5.93 15.88 -6.02
N HIS A 30 -4.64 16.17 -5.86
CA HIS A 30 -3.78 16.67 -6.94
C HIS A 30 -3.24 15.59 -7.90
N GLY A 31 -3.42 14.30 -7.55
CA GLY A 31 -3.17 13.19 -8.45
C GLY A 31 -1.69 12.85 -8.63
N GLU A 32 -0.84 13.13 -7.64
CA GLU A 32 0.55 12.67 -7.68
C GLU A 32 0.58 11.15 -7.66
N VAL A 33 1.25 10.55 -8.65
CA VAL A 33 1.40 9.10 -8.78
C VAL A 33 2.86 8.73 -8.62
N VAL A 34 3.14 7.81 -7.70
CA VAL A 34 4.40 7.08 -7.63
C VAL A 34 4.14 5.59 -7.73
N ASP A 35 4.98 4.87 -8.46
CA ASP A 35 4.88 3.43 -8.66
C ASP A 35 6.21 2.72 -8.43
N ALA A 36 6.12 1.43 -8.11
CA ALA A 36 7.27 0.55 -7.94
C ALA A 36 6.87 -0.93 -8.09
N GLU A 37 7.84 -1.75 -8.49
CA GLU A 37 7.70 -3.21 -8.52
C GLU A 37 8.58 -3.89 -7.46
N PHE A 38 8.07 -4.99 -6.91
CA PHE A 38 8.79 -5.80 -5.92
C PHE A 38 8.65 -7.29 -6.26
N PRO A 39 9.70 -8.11 -6.05
CA PRO A 39 9.58 -9.56 -6.19
C PRO A 39 8.46 -10.12 -5.28
N ALA A 40 7.72 -11.11 -5.75
CA ALA A 40 6.67 -11.84 -5.03
C ALA A 40 7.26 -12.83 -4.01
N THR A 41 8.18 -12.33 -3.18
CA THR A 41 8.81 -13.05 -2.08
C THR A 41 8.47 -12.36 -0.77
N SER A 42 8.63 -13.06 0.35
CA SER A 42 8.38 -12.48 1.67
C SER A 42 9.22 -11.21 1.93
N SER A 43 10.48 -11.19 1.49
CA SER A 43 11.36 -10.02 1.60
C SER A 43 11.01 -8.91 0.61
N GLY A 44 10.58 -9.26 -0.62
CA GLY A 44 10.07 -8.30 -1.59
C GLY A 44 8.83 -7.57 -1.09
N MET A 45 7.86 -8.29 -0.53
CA MET A 45 6.66 -7.72 0.06
C MET A 45 6.95 -6.88 1.31
N ALA A 46 7.91 -7.26 2.15
CA ALA A 46 8.35 -6.43 3.27
C ALA A 46 8.92 -5.08 2.79
N ARG A 47 9.78 -5.11 1.76
CA ARG A 47 10.32 -3.88 1.14
C ARG A 47 9.24 -3.02 0.50
N ALA A 48 8.25 -3.65 -0.13
CA ALA A 48 7.11 -2.95 -0.71
C ALA A 48 6.31 -2.20 0.36
N LEU A 49 6.00 -2.89 1.47
CA LEU A 49 5.32 -2.28 2.60
C LEU A 49 6.14 -1.14 3.23
N ASP A 50 7.47 -1.29 3.33
CA ASP A 50 8.38 -0.22 3.78
C ASP A 50 8.39 0.98 2.84
N TRP A 51 8.39 0.73 1.54
CA TRP A 51 8.30 1.77 0.51
C TRP A 51 6.98 2.54 0.61
N VAL A 52 5.84 1.85 0.69
CA VAL A 52 4.52 2.49 0.89
C VAL A 52 4.51 3.35 2.14
N GLY A 53 5.06 2.86 3.26
CA GLY A 53 5.10 3.65 4.51
C GLY A 53 5.92 4.94 4.40
N ARG A 54 6.98 4.95 3.58
CA ARG A 54 7.77 6.16 3.30
C ARG A 54 7.01 7.13 2.39
N CYS A 55 6.33 6.63 1.36
CA CYS A 55 5.58 7.44 0.41
C CYS A 55 4.32 8.06 1.01
N THR A 56 3.71 7.39 2.00
CA THR A 56 2.39 7.78 2.55
C THR A 56 2.46 8.36 3.96
N GLY A 57 3.64 8.40 4.58
CA GLY A 57 3.77 8.72 6.01
C GLY A 57 3.11 7.68 6.93
N SER A 58 2.75 6.50 6.41
CA SER A 58 1.99 5.46 7.11
C SER A 58 0.59 5.91 7.57
N ASP A 59 -0.07 6.72 6.74
CA ASP A 59 -1.44 7.16 6.95
C ASP A 59 -2.42 5.97 7.08
N LEU A 60 -3.21 5.98 8.15
CA LEU A 60 -4.21 4.96 8.46
C LEU A 60 -5.45 5.06 7.58
N GLU A 61 -5.73 6.24 7.01
CA GLU A 61 -6.87 6.50 6.15
C GLU A 61 -6.60 6.10 4.68
N ALA A 62 -5.39 5.59 4.38
CA ALA A 62 -5.02 5.12 3.06
C ALA A 62 -5.88 3.93 2.62
N LEU A 63 -6.52 4.06 1.45
CA LEU A 63 -7.32 2.99 0.86
C LEU A 63 -6.42 2.02 0.08
N TRP A 64 -6.41 0.76 0.49
CA TRP A 64 -5.73 -0.32 -0.24
C TRP A 64 -6.69 -1.01 -1.20
N VAL A 65 -6.34 -1.06 -2.48
CA VAL A 65 -7.04 -1.77 -3.54
C VAL A 65 -6.13 -2.88 -4.05
N ILE A 66 -6.49 -4.13 -3.80
CA ILE A 66 -5.64 -5.30 -4.07
C ILE A 66 -6.36 -6.23 -5.05
N GLU A 67 -5.78 -6.41 -6.23
CA GLU A 67 -6.19 -7.40 -7.22
C GLU A 67 -5.71 -8.81 -6.81
N CYS A 68 -6.43 -9.87 -7.19
CA CYS A 68 -6.09 -11.26 -6.85
C CYS A 68 -5.89 -11.54 -5.34
N SER A 69 -6.68 -10.90 -4.46
CA SER A 69 -6.57 -11.07 -2.99
C SER A 69 -6.84 -12.48 -2.47
N ALA A 70 -7.39 -13.38 -3.29
CA ALA A 70 -7.57 -14.80 -2.96
C ALA A 70 -6.47 -15.72 -3.51
N SER A 71 -5.51 -15.21 -4.28
CA SER A 71 -4.42 -15.98 -4.91
C SER A 71 -3.06 -15.36 -4.56
N TYR A 72 -2.38 -14.73 -5.52
CA TYR A 72 -1.07 -14.10 -5.35
C TYR A 72 -1.10 -12.94 -4.35
N GLY A 73 -2.25 -12.27 -4.21
CA GLY A 73 -2.46 -11.16 -3.30
C GLY A 73 -2.83 -11.53 -1.85
N SER A 74 -2.98 -12.82 -1.55
CA SER A 74 -3.52 -13.32 -0.27
C SER A 74 -2.80 -12.83 0.99
N ASN A 75 -1.52 -12.52 0.89
CA ASN A 75 -0.73 -12.06 2.03
C ASN A 75 -0.84 -10.54 2.30
N TRP A 76 -1.36 -9.74 1.35
CA TRP A 76 -1.40 -8.29 1.46
C TRP A 76 -2.36 -7.75 2.53
N PRO A 77 -3.65 -8.16 2.60
CA PRO A 77 -4.64 -7.52 3.49
C PRO A 77 -4.27 -7.56 4.98
N ALA A 78 -3.76 -8.70 5.46
CA ALA A 78 -3.37 -8.84 6.86
C ALA A 78 -2.08 -8.09 7.19
N ARG A 79 -1.14 -8.01 6.23
CA ARG A 79 0.18 -7.38 6.44
C ARG A 79 0.11 -5.86 6.35
N SER A 80 -0.69 -5.32 5.42
CA SER A 80 -0.91 -3.86 5.32
C SER A 80 -1.51 -3.31 6.61
N ARG A 81 -2.55 -3.97 7.17
CA ARG A 81 -3.14 -3.59 8.47
C ARG A 81 -2.13 -3.60 9.61
N ARG A 82 -1.36 -4.69 9.76
CA ARG A 82 -0.37 -4.81 10.84
C ARG A 82 0.67 -3.69 10.79
N ARG A 83 1.12 -3.32 9.59
CA ARG A 83 2.16 -2.30 9.43
C ARG A 83 1.63 -0.89 9.66
N ALA A 84 0.38 -0.62 9.26
CA ALA A 84 -0.28 0.64 9.56
C ALA A 84 -0.45 0.85 11.09
N THR A 85 -0.82 -0.20 11.83
CA THR A 85 -0.97 -0.14 13.29
C THR A 85 0.35 -0.18 14.08
N GLY A 86 1.44 -0.69 13.49
CA GLY A 86 2.73 -0.84 14.16
C GLY A 86 3.56 0.45 14.29
N SER A 87 3.12 1.54 13.63
CA SER A 87 3.81 2.82 13.58
C SER A 87 3.48 3.75 14.76
N SER A 88 2.57 3.39 15.67
CA SER A 88 2.06 4.27 16.72
C SER A 88 2.90 4.31 18.00
N ARG A 89 4.16 3.86 17.99
CA ARG A 89 5.03 3.97 19.17
C ARG A 89 5.58 5.41 19.24
N PRO A 90 5.23 6.22 20.25
CA PRO A 90 5.80 7.55 20.38
C PRO A 90 7.30 7.41 20.59
N ARG A 91 8.08 8.19 19.83
CA ARG A 91 9.50 8.36 20.11
C ARG A 91 9.58 9.11 21.44
N GLY A 92 9.89 8.38 22.51
CA GLY A 92 10.34 8.94 23.78
C GLY A 92 11.77 9.44 23.67
#